data_AF-R8BIJ3-F1
#
_entry.id   AF-R8BIJ3-F1
#
_cell.length_a   1.000
_cell.length_b   1.000
_cell.length_c   1.000
_cell.angle_alpha   90.00
_cell.angle_beta   90.00
_cell.angle_gamma   90.00
#
_symmetry.space_group_name_H-M   'P 1'
#
loop_
_entity.id
_entity.type
_entity.pdbx_description
1 polymer ?
#
loop_
_entity_poly.entity_id
_entity_poly.type
_entity_poly.pdbx_seq_one_letter_code
_entity_poly.pdbx_strand_id
1 'polypeptide(L)'
;MKRRDVPACEVEVPDDNVDGLRIAAIFIILVASLLGAILPIWLARSSRMPVPKLAFFIAKYFGSGVIISTAFMHLLAESEESLRNPCLEGLLPDYDWAMGIGLMTVMVMFFVELVMSRFDMGFGHDHHHHDDNNHSKPHVLERKPRDLESAQAATDSSDASTAAPSEGSSALEVRAASPDHRVLQMAASRGSSRIPGLPNDVSYPPGGEDHLGHQREHTEGDSHSAYAAQMTALFILEFGVIFHGIFIGLTLAVKQANSFVVFFLVILFHQFFEGLGLGARLATVSWPGDRRKWTPYVLGFVFAISTPLAMAVGLGVKSSLQQGSATSLIVNGVFDAVSGGILLYTGLVELLAHEFMFSPEMRNAGFDMQMFAYVCVAVGAGLMALLANWA
;
A
#
# COMPACT_ATOMS: atom_id res chain seq x y z
N MET A 1 30.81 -16.94 42.32
CA MET A 1 29.78 -16.33 41.47
C MET A 1 28.44 -16.84 41.96
N LYS A 2 27.53 -15.98 42.44
CA LYS A 2 26.22 -16.43 42.96
C LYS A 2 25.36 -16.79 41.74
N ARG A 3 24.82 -18.02 41.69
CA ARG A 3 23.82 -18.40 40.69
C ARG A 3 22.64 -17.45 40.91
N ARG A 4 22.27 -16.62 39.92
CA ARG A 4 20.94 -15.98 39.95
C ARG A 4 19.95 -17.11 39.74
N ASP A 5 18.98 -17.21 40.63
CA ASP A 5 17.84 -18.08 40.42
C ASP A 5 16.99 -17.40 39.34
N VAL A 6 17.07 -17.91 38.11
CA VAL A 6 16.24 -17.44 36.99
C VAL A 6 14.79 -17.63 37.40
N PRO A 7 13.93 -16.59 37.37
CA PRO A 7 12.53 -16.76 37.71
C PRO A 7 11.93 -17.77 36.72
N ALA A 8 11.42 -18.89 37.25
CA ALA A 8 10.72 -19.85 36.44
C ALA A 8 9.48 -19.16 35.84
N CYS A 9 9.29 -19.27 34.53
CA CYS A 9 8.12 -18.76 33.83
C CYS A 9 6.86 -19.20 34.57
N GLU A 10 6.14 -18.24 35.16
CA GLU A 10 4.85 -18.50 35.77
C GLU A 10 3.84 -18.70 34.65
N VAL A 11 3.41 -19.95 34.46
CA VAL A 11 2.46 -20.31 33.41
C VAL A 11 1.07 -19.91 33.89
N GLU A 12 0.40 -19.02 33.16
CA GLU A 12 -0.97 -18.62 33.49
C GLU A 12 -1.90 -19.83 33.42
N VAL A 13 -2.57 -20.15 34.53
CA VAL A 13 -3.59 -21.20 34.58
C VAL A 13 -4.94 -20.56 34.28
N PRO A 14 -5.66 -20.96 33.21
CA PRO A 14 -6.94 -20.37 32.86
C PRO A 14 -8.01 -20.64 33.93
N ASP A 15 -8.78 -19.61 34.29
CA ASP A 15 -9.98 -19.77 35.13
C ASP A 15 -11.21 -20.10 34.26
N ASP A 16 -11.83 -21.24 34.54
CA ASP A 16 -13.03 -21.78 33.88
C ASP A 16 -14.31 -21.00 34.22
N ASN A 17 -14.31 -20.22 35.31
CA ASN A 17 -15.51 -19.57 35.88
C ASN A 17 -16.19 -18.53 34.96
N VAL A 18 -15.56 -18.17 33.83
CA VAL A 18 -16.12 -17.27 32.80
C VAL A 18 -16.33 -17.93 31.43
N ASP A 19 -16.17 -19.25 31.30
CA ASP A 19 -16.23 -19.97 30.00
C ASP A 19 -17.48 -19.68 29.18
N GLY A 20 -18.66 -19.58 29.80
CA GLY A 20 -19.90 -19.21 29.10
C GLY A 20 -19.86 -17.81 28.46
N LEU A 21 -19.15 -16.87 29.09
CA LEU A 21 -18.91 -15.54 28.54
C LEU A 21 -17.80 -15.56 27.46
N ARG A 22 -16.76 -16.39 27.61
CA ARG A 22 -15.75 -16.64 26.56
C ARG A 22 -16.43 -17.18 25.28
N ILE A 23 -17.36 -18.12 25.42
CA ILE A 23 -18.12 -18.67 24.29
C ILE A 23 -19.04 -17.60 23.66
N ALA A 24 -19.72 -16.78 24.46
CA ALA A 24 -20.53 -15.67 23.95
C ALA A 24 -19.69 -14.62 23.20
N ALA A 25 -18.48 -14.31 23.69
CA ALA A 25 -17.57 -13.34 23.09
C ALA A 25 -17.19 -13.69 21.65
N ILE A 26 -16.99 -14.98 21.33
CA ILE A 26 -16.72 -15.45 19.95
C ILE A 26 -17.79 -14.94 18.97
N PHE A 27 -19.07 -15.10 19.32
CA PHE A 27 -20.18 -14.67 18.45
C PHE A 27 -20.35 -13.14 18.42
N ILE A 28 -20.11 -12.47 19.55
CA ILE A 28 -20.22 -11.00 19.63
C ILE A 28 -19.11 -10.33 18.81
N ILE A 29 -17.87 -10.82 18.91
CA ILE A 29 -16.74 -10.34 18.10
C ILE A 29 -16.96 -10.66 16.63
N LEU A 30 -17.46 -11.84 16.27
CA LEU A 30 -17.79 -12.18 14.87
C LEU A 30 -18.84 -11.24 14.27
N VAL A 31 -19.88 -10.86 15.03
CA VAL A 31 -20.88 -9.89 14.56
C VAL A 31 -20.26 -8.49 14.42
N ALA A 32 -19.43 -8.06 15.37
CA ALA A 32 -18.76 -6.76 15.31
C ALA A 32 -17.73 -6.67 14.16
N SER A 33 -16.92 -7.70 13.94
CA SER A 33 -15.91 -7.74 12.88
C SER A 33 -16.56 -7.80 11.48
N LEU A 34 -17.66 -8.56 11.33
CA LEU A 34 -18.49 -8.53 10.10
C LEU A 34 -19.11 -7.15 9.87
N LEU A 35 -19.64 -6.50 10.91
CA LEU A 35 -20.18 -5.14 10.80
C LEU A 35 -19.11 -4.09 10.51
N GLY A 36 -17.89 -4.24 11.02
CA GLY A 36 -16.76 -3.39 10.68
C GLY A 36 -16.34 -3.56 9.21
N ALA A 37 -15.99 -4.79 8.81
CA ALA A 37 -15.37 -5.05 7.51
C ALA A 37 -16.36 -5.11 6.33
N ILE A 38 -17.52 -5.75 6.48
CA ILE A 38 -18.45 -5.97 5.36
C ILE A 38 -19.36 -4.77 5.10
N LEU A 39 -19.73 -4.01 6.13
CA LEU A 39 -20.67 -2.89 5.99
C LEU A 39 -20.16 -1.80 5.02
N PRO A 40 -18.90 -1.30 5.08
CA PRO A 40 -18.41 -0.29 4.15
C PRO A 40 -18.38 -0.82 2.71
N ILE A 41 -17.96 -2.07 2.51
CA ILE A 41 -17.87 -2.73 1.19
C ILE A 41 -19.27 -2.85 0.58
N TRP A 42 -20.26 -3.25 1.38
CA TRP A 42 -21.65 -3.36 0.94
C TRP A 42 -22.28 -1.99 0.65
N LEU A 43 -22.11 -1.02 1.55
CA LEU A 43 -22.66 0.33 1.39
C LEU A 43 -22.09 1.03 0.15
N ALA A 44 -20.78 0.88 -0.14
CA ALA A 44 -20.14 1.49 -1.31
C ALA A 44 -20.65 0.94 -2.65
N ARG A 45 -21.36 -0.20 -2.61
CA ARG A 45 -21.81 -0.96 -3.79
C ARG A 45 -23.34 -1.11 -3.87
N SER A 46 -24.05 -0.71 -2.82
CA SER A 46 -25.51 -0.80 -2.74
C SER A 46 -26.18 0.41 -3.36
N SER A 47 -26.76 0.24 -4.56
CA SER A 47 -27.57 1.28 -5.21
C SER A 47 -28.89 1.61 -4.47
N ARG A 48 -29.23 0.88 -3.40
CA ARG A 48 -30.45 1.08 -2.60
C ARG A 48 -30.30 2.07 -1.46
N MET A 49 -29.08 2.37 -1.00
CA MET A 49 -28.84 3.31 0.09
C MET A 49 -27.66 4.24 -0.27
N PRO A 50 -27.93 5.42 -0.86
CA PRO A 50 -26.88 6.36 -1.24
C PRO A 50 -26.27 7.03 -0.01
N VAL A 51 -25.29 6.35 0.60
CA VAL A 51 -24.50 6.87 1.72
C VAL A 51 -23.70 8.09 1.26
N PRO A 52 -23.68 9.20 2.03
CA PRO A 52 -22.94 10.39 1.64
C PRO A 52 -21.44 10.10 1.52
N LYS A 53 -20.80 10.63 0.47
CA LYS A 53 -19.35 10.47 0.20
C LYS A 53 -18.48 10.86 1.42
N LEU A 54 -18.95 11.82 2.22
CA LEU A 54 -18.32 12.25 3.47
C LEU A 54 -18.18 11.11 4.51
N ALA A 55 -19.13 10.17 4.59
CA ALA A 55 -19.04 9.06 5.54
C ALA A 55 -17.91 8.07 5.15
N PHE A 56 -17.76 7.77 3.86
CA PHE A 56 -16.63 6.98 3.37
C PHE A 56 -15.30 7.70 3.54
N PHE A 57 -15.27 9.02 3.31
CA PHE A 57 -14.09 9.85 3.54
C PHE A 57 -13.64 9.79 5.02
N ILE A 58 -14.57 10.00 5.96
CA ILE A 58 -14.30 9.90 7.41
C ILE A 58 -13.81 8.50 7.76
N ALA A 59 -14.54 7.44 7.37
CA ALA A 59 -14.18 6.06 7.69
C ALA A 59 -12.81 5.65 7.13
N LYS A 60 -12.46 6.11 5.92
CA LYS A 60 -11.16 5.86 5.28
C LYS A 60 -9.99 6.45 6.06
N TYR A 61 -10.10 7.72 6.47
CA TYR A 61 -9.03 8.42 7.19
C TYR A 61 -8.97 8.05 8.68
N PHE A 62 -10.12 7.89 9.33
CA PHE A 62 -10.21 7.29 10.67
C PHE A 62 -9.54 5.90 10.68
N GLY A 63 -9.83 5.06 9.67
CA GLY A 63 -9.22 3.75 9.48
C GLY A 63 -7.70 3.77 9.32
N SER A 64 -7.13 4.77 8.62
CA SER A 64 -5.65 4.94 8.57
C SER A 64 -5.09 5.20 9.97
N GLY A 65 -5.72 6.10 10.74
CA GLY A 65 -5.31 6.41 12.11
C GLY A 65 -5.38 5.20 13.04
N VAL A 66 -6.46 4.40 12.90
CA VAL A 66 -6.63 3.14 13.62
C VAL A 66 -5.47 2.18 13.35
N ILE A 67 -5.18 1.88 12.08
CA ILE A 67 -4.14 0.91 11.67
C ILE A 67 -2.74 1.37 12.14
N ILE A 68 -2.42 2.66 12.01
CA ILE A 68 -1.14 3.23 12.50
C ILE A 68 -1.03 3.07 14.03
N SER A 69 -2.12 3.26 14.77
CA SER A 69 -2.10 3.10 16.23
C SER A 69 -2.07 1.64 16.67
N THR A 70 -2.68 0.70 15.93
CA THR A 70 -2.52 -0.75 16.19
C THR A 70 -1.06 -1.14 16.07
N ALA A 71 -0.38 -0.70 14.99
CA ALA A 71 1.05 -0.98 14.76
C ALA A 71 1.95 -0.60 15.93
N PHE A 72 1.75 0.59 16.51
CA PHE A 72 2.53 1.05 17.68
C PHE A 72 2.04 0.42 19.00
N MET A 73 0.76 0.58 19.33
CA MET A 73 0.26 0.41 20.70
C MET A 73 -0.27 -0.98 21.03
N HIS A 74 -0.58 -1.80 20.02
CA HIS A 74 -1.09 -3.17 20.20
C HIS A 74 -0.15 -4.24 19.62
N LEU A 75 0.76 -3.87 18.73
CA LEU A 75 1.74 -4.77 18.12
C LEU A 75 3.16 -4.56 18.68
N LEU A 76 3.79 -3.41 18.43
CA LEU A 76 5.15 -3.16 18.89
C LEU A 76 5.25 -3.07 20.42
N ALA A 77 4.25 -2.50 21.12
CA ALA A 77 4.23 -2.42 22.58
C ALA A 77 4.03 -3.79 23.25
N GLU A 78 3.02 -4.57 22.85
CA GLU A 78 2.75 -5.94 23.33
C GLU A 78 3.95 -6.87 23.05
N SER A 79 4.59 -6.68 21.89
CA SER A 79 5.83 -7.38 21.56
C SER A 79 6.98 -7.03 22.50
N GLU A 80 7.16 -5.77 22.89
CA GLU A 80 8.24 -5.37 23.80
C GLU A 80 7.96 -5.87 25.23
N GLU A 81 6.70 -5.90 25.68
CA GLU A 81 6.30 -6.55 26.94
C GLU A 81 6.58 -8.06 26.92
N SER A 82 6.27 -8.73 25.81
CA SER A 82 6.56 -10.15 25.62
C SER A 82 8.06 -10.47 25.59
N LEU A 83 8.87 -9.67 24.87
CA LEU A 83 10.31 -9.93 24.68
C LEU A 83 11.18 -9.46 25.86
N ARG A 84 10.71 -8.48 26.66
CA ARG A 84 11.38 -8.02 27.89
C ARG A 84 10.83 -8.66 29.17
N ASN A 85 9.95 -9.65 29.04
CA ASN A 85 9.40 -10.39 30.18
C ASN A 85 10.52 -10.95 31.08
N PRO A 86 10.45 -10.81 32.42
CA PRO A 86 11.52 -11.25 33.33
C PRO A 86 11.93 -12.73 33.25
N CYS A 87 11.07 -13.64 32.76
CA CYS A 87 11.49 -15.04 32.54
C CYS A 87 12.57 -15.18 31.44
N LEU A 88 12.68 -14.19 30.54
CA LEU A 88 13.69 -14.16 29.48
C LEU A 88 15.03 -13.55 29.94
N GLU A 89 15.15 -13.09 31.19
CA GLU A 89 16.39 -12.54 31.75
C GLU A 89 17.52 -13.59 31.71
N GLY A 90 18.49 -13.39 30.81
CA GLY A 90 19.61 -14.31 30.61
C GLY A 90 19.42 -15.34 29.49
N LEU A 91 18.24 -15.41 28.86
CA LEU A 91 18.07 -16.02 27.54
C LEU A 91 18.32 -14.99 26.43
N LEU A 92 17.75 -13.79 26.56
CA LEU A 92 17.98 -12.67 25.66
C LEU A 92 18.88 -11.61 26.32
N PRO A 93 19.75 -10.93 25.54
CA PRO A 93 20.37 -9.67 25.96
C PRO A 93 19.32 -8.58 26.18
N ASP A 94 19.54 -7.72 27.17
CA ASP A 94 18.71 -6.52 27.38
C ASP A 94 18.92 -5.52 26.21
N TYR A 95 17.90 -5.44 25.36
CA TYR A 95 17.84 -4.65 24.13
C TYR A 95 16.38 -4.55 23.70
N ASP A 96 16.00 -3.48 23.00
CA ASP A 96 14.61 -3.24 22.55
C ASP A 96 14.34 -4.06 21.27
N TRP A 97 14.17 -5.38 21.46
CA TRP A 97 14.10 -6.36 20.36
C TRP A 97 12.87 -6.17 19.48
N ALA A 98 11.73 -5.72 20.04
CA ALA A 98 10.52 -5.50 19.25
C ALA A 98 10.74 -4.37 18.24
N MET A 99 11.30 -3.26 18.73
CA MET A 99 11.63 -2.09 17.90
C MET A 99 12.69 -2.42 16.84
N GLY A 100 13.69 -3.24 17.19
CA GLY A 100 14.70 -3.73 16.24
C GLY A 100 14.12 -4.62 15.13
N ILE A 101 13.27 -5.59 15.48
CA ILE A 101 12.62 -6.49 14.52
C ILE A 101 11.63 -5.70 13.65
N GLY A 102 10.81 -4.84 14.24
CA GLY A 102 9.88 -3.96 13.52
C GLY A 102 10.57 -3.07 12.49
N LEU A 103 11.69 -2.43 12.86
CA LEU A 103 12.50 -1.63 11.94
C LEU A 103 13.08 -2.48 10.79
N MET A 104 13.60 -3.67 11.08
CA MET A 104 14.08 -4.58 10.04
C MET A 104 12.96 -5.03 9.10
N THR A 105 11.74 -5.24 9.61
CA THR A 105 10.57 -5.55 8.79
C THR A 105 10.12 -4.37 7.93
N VAL A 106 10.14 -3.14 8.44
CA VAL A 106 9.93 -1.90 7.66
C VAL A 106 10.94 -1.80 6.51
N MET A 107 12.21 -2.12 6.74
CA MET A 107 13.24 -2.14 5.70
C MET A 107 13.04 -3.26 4.67
N VAL A 108 12.56 -4.44 5.09
CA VAL A 108 12.20 -5.55 4.18
C VAL A 108 10.98 -5.20 3.34
N MET A 109 9.95 -4.58 3.92
CA MET A 109 8.76 -4.10 3.21
C MET A 109 9.13 -3.12 2.09
N PHE A 110 9.91 -2.09 2.41
CA PHE A 110 10.42 -1.14 1.43
C PHE A 110 11.22 -1.83 0.31
N PHE A 111 12.07 -2.80 0.65
CA PHE A 111 12.83 -3.56 -0.34
C PHE A 111 11.94 -4.43 -1.23
N VAL A 112 10.91 -5.07 -0.68
CA VAL A 112 9.95 -5.89 -1.45
C VAL A 112 9.20 -5.02 -2.46
N GLU A 113 8.71 -3.85 -2.05
CA GLU A 113 8.01 -2.93 -2.97
C GLU A 113 8.94 -2.28 -4.00
N LEU A 114 10.19 -1.97 -3.64
CA LEU A 114 11.22 -1.55 -4.59
C LEU A 114 11.51 -2.64 -5.63
N VAL A 115 11.59 -3.91 -5.21
CA VAL A 115 11.75 -5.05 -6.14
C VAL A 115 10.52 -5.22 -7.02
N MET A 116 9.30 -5.18 -6.47
CA MET A 116 8.05 -5.36 -7.24
C MET A 116 7.79 -4.22 -8.23
N SER A 117 8.06 -2.96 -7.85
CA SER A 117 7.95 -1.81 -8.76
C SER A 117 9.05 -1.78 -9.82
N ARG A 118 10.19 -2.46 -9.61
CA ARG A 118 11.32 -2.48 -10.55
C ARG A 118 11.36 -3.70 -11.45
N PHE A 119 10.84 -4.84 -11.00
CA PHE A 119 10.72 -6.10 -11.72
C PHE A 119 9.24 -6.41 -11.93
N ASP A 120 8.68 -5.87 -13.01
CA ASP A 120 7.35 -6.24 -13.49
C ASP A 120 7.31 -7.75 -13.76
N MET A 121 6.68 -8.50 -12.84
CA MET A 121 6.62 -9.96 -12.91
C MET A 121 5.62 -10.39 -13.98
N GLY A 122 6.11 -10.51 -15.21
CA GLY A 122 5.37 -10.88 -16.41
C GLY A 122 4.67 -12.23 -16.35
N PHE A 123 3.59 -12.33 -15.59
CA PHE A 123 2.60 -13.40 -15.64
C PHE A 123 1.50 -13.13 -16.70
N GLY A 124 1.84 -12.34 -17.73
CA GLY A 124 1.07 -12.33 -18.97
C GLY A 124 1.26 -13.66 -19.70
N HIS A 125 0.17 -14.35 -20.01
CA HIS A 125 0.23 -15.46 -20.95
C HIS A 125 0.36 -14.90 -22.37
N ASP A 126 1.48 -15.19 -23.04
CA ASP A 126 1.69 -14.90 -24.46
C ASP A 126 0.77 -15.76 -25.34
N HIS A 127 -0.51 -15.42 -25.39
CA HIS A 127 -1.45 -15.94 -26.36
C HIS A 127 -1.23 -15.28 -27.73
N HIS A 128 -0.12 -15.67 -28.37
CA HIS A 128 0.14 -15.43 -29.79
C HIS A 128 -0.97 -16.05 -30.65
N HIS A 129 -2.02 -15.28 -30.93
CA HIS A 129 -2.94 -15.57 -32.01
C HIS A 129 -2.32 -15.15 -33.33
N HIS A 130 -1.80 -16.13 -34.08
CA HIS A 130 -1.63 -15.99 -35.52
C HIS A 130 -3.02 -15.87 -36.17
N ASP A 131 -3.29 -14.75 -36.82
CA ASP A 131 -4.34 -14.62 -37.84
C ASP A 131 -3.69 -14.11 -39.15
N ASP A 132 -2.75 -14.92 -39.66
CA ASP A 132 -2.27 -14.81 -41.03
C ASP A 132 -3.40 -15.22 -41.99
N ASN A 133 -4.14 -14.25 -42.56
CA ASN A 133 -4.65 -14.35 -43.94
C ASN A 133 -5.35 -13.05 -44.45
N ASN A 134 -4.64 -12.29 -45.28
CA ASN A 134 -4.90 -12.20 -46.74
C ASN A 134 -4.63 -10.78 -47.30
N HIS A 135 -4.06 -10.70 -48.51
CA HIS A 135 -3.70 -9.44 -49.17
C HIS A 135 -4.89 -8.73 -49.82
N SER A 136 -4.91 -7.40 -49.73
CA SER A 136 -5.28 -6.53 -50.88
C SER A 136 -4.70 -5.12 -50.78
N LYS A 137 -4.50 -4.50 -51.95
CA LYS A 137 -3.71 -3.28 -52.17
C LYS A 137 -4.38 -2.02 -51.60
N PRO A 138 -3.62 -0.95 -51.27
CA PRO A 138 -4.21 0.34 -50.91
C PRO A 138 -4.92 0.95 -52.13
N HIS A 139 -6.21 1.28 -51.97
CA HIS A 139 -6.95 2.06 -52.96
C HIS A 139 -7.12 3.49 -52.45
N VAL A 140 -6.58 4.46 -53.17
CA VAL A 140 -6.84 5.88 -52.90
C VAL A 140 -8.33 6.15 -53.16
N LEU A 141 -9.00 6.82 -52.23
CA LEU A 141 -10.41 7.19 -52.38
C LEU A 141 -10.54 8.51 -53.16
N GLU A 142 -10.77 8.38 -54.46
CA GLU A 142 -11.05 9.48 -55.37
C GLU A 142 -12.37 10.18 -55.03
N ARG A 143 -12.32 11.48 -54.75
CA ARG A 143 -13.46 12.25 -54.23
C ARG A 143 -14.29 12.87 -55.36
N LYS A 144 -15.20 12.09 -55.96
CA LYS A 144 -16.06 12.53 -57.06
C LYS A 144 -17.03 13.67 -56.65
N PRO A 145 -17.02 14.83 -57.34
CA PRO A 145 -18.02 15.89 -57.15
C PRO A 145 -19.31 15.62 -57.93
N ARG A 146 -20.35 16.44 -57.69
CA ARG A 146 -21.58 16.51 -58.50
C ARG A 146 -21.92 17.96 -58.88
N ASP A 147 -21.94 18.19 -60.19
CA ASP A 147 -23.03 18.75 -60.99
C ASP A 147 -23.57 20.19 -60.74
N LEU A 148 -23.90 20.85 -61.87
CA LEU A 148 -24.60 22.15 -62.07
C LEU A 148 -23.87 23.47 -61.68
N GLU A 149 -23.98 24.58 -62.44
CA GLU A 149 -24.27 24.76 -63.88
C GLU A 149 -23.84 26.19 -64.35
N SER A 150 -23.67 26.39 -65.67
CA SER A 150 -23.77 27.65 -66.44
C SER A 150 -23.15 28.97 -65.92
N ALA A 151 -22.19 29.52 -66.67
CA ALA A 151 -22.26 30.88 -67.29
C ALA A 151 -21.08 31.10 -68.26
N GLN A 152 -21.18 32.11 -69.13
CA GLN A 152 -20.20 32.44 -70.18
C GLN A 152 -19.59 33.86 -69.98
N ALA A 153 -18.63 34.21 -70.86
CA ALA A 153 -18.01 35.52 -71.07
C ALA A 153 -16.90 35.96 -70.07
N ALA A 154 -15.93 36.80 -70.45
CA ALA A 154 -15.31 37.10 -71.76
C ALA A 154 -14.10 38.05 -71.55
N THR A 155 -13.12 38.06 -72.48
CA THR A 155 -12.19 39.19 -72.78
C THR A 155 -11.26 39.70 -71.64
N ASP A 156 -10.10 40.34 -71.85
CA ASP A 156 -9.23 40.53 -73.04
C ASP A 156 -7.75 40.75 -72.58
N SER A 157 -6.82 40.99 -73.53
CA SER A 157 -5.51 41.69 -73.41
C SER A 157 -4.60 41.39 -72.19
N SER A 158 -3.40 40.80 -72.30
CA SER A 158 -2.21 41.05 -73.15
C SER A 158 -1.22 42.11 -72.62
N ASP A 159 0.06 41.81 -72.88
CA ASP A 159 1.25 42.69 -72.94
C ASP A 159 1.87 43.30 -71.65
N ALA A 160 3.17 43.63 -71.60
CA ALA A 160 4.38 42.93 -72.08
C ALA A 160 5.67 43.65 -71.61
N SER A 161 6.64 42.92 -71.00
CA SER A 161 8.08 43.30 -70.92
C SER A 161 8.43 44.63 -70.19
N THR A 162 9.68 45.06 -69.92
CA THR A 162 11.03 44.68 -70.42
C THR A 162 12.16 45.02 -69.43
N ALA A 163 13.34 44.42 -69.63
CA ALA A 163 14.70 44.94 -69.38
C ALA A 163 15.35 44.91 -67.96
N ALA A 164 16.60 44.42 -67.97
CA ALA A 164 17.70 44.64 -67.00
C ALA A 164 18.84 45.40 -67.79
N PRO A 165 20.18 45.37 -67.51
CA PRO A 165 21.01 44.71 -66.47
C PRO A 165 22.21 45.56 -65.93
N SER A 166 23.28 44.87 -65.45
CA SER A 166 24.70 45.30 -65.27
C SER A 166 25.11 45.97 -63.92
N GLU A 167 26.33 45.82 -63.35
CA GLU A 167 27.46 44.88 -63.59
C GLU A 167 28.54 44.85 -62.44
N GLY A 168 29.32 43.74 -62.33
CA GLY A 168 30.64 43.59 -61.63
C GLY A 168 30.70 43.68 -60.08
N SER A 169 31.80 43.38 -59.35
CA SER A 169 33.05 42.58 -59.55
C SER A 169 33.90 42.64 -58.24
N SER A 170 34.85 41.75 -57.86
CA SER A 170 35.23 40.40 -58.32
C SER A 170 36.26 39.69 -57.38
N ALA A 171 35.92 38.49 -56.87
CA ALA A 171 36.75 37.26 -56.73
C ALA A 171 38.14 37.19 -56.00
N LEU A 172 38.31 36.17 -55.13
CA LEU A 172 39.55 35.40 -54.89
C LEU A 172 39.27 34.07 -54.12
N GLU A 173 40.03 33.00 -54.38
CA GLU A 173 39.81 31.62 -53.85
C GLU A 173 40.88 31.17 -52.82
N VAL A 174 40.62 30.05 -52.11
CA VAL A 174 41.43 28.79 -52.19
C VAL A 174 40.76 27.59 -51.45
N ARG A 175 40.86 26.40 -52.09
CA ARG A 175 40.67 24.98 -51.68
C ARG A 175 40.92 24.58 -50.19
N ALA A 176 40.45 23.43 -49.65
CA ALA A 176 39.48 22.38 -50.07
C ALA A 176 39.22 21.30 -48.98
N ALA A 177 38.28 20.38 -49.27
CA ALA A 177 38.21 18.94 -48.87
C ALA A 177 37.57 18.49 -47.53
N SER A 178 36.46 17.73 -47.68
CA SER A 178 35.93 16.65 -46.81
C SER A 178 36.67 15.31 -47.12
N PRO A 179 36.50 14.14 -46.41
CA PRO A 179 35.27 13.68 -45.74
C PRO A 179 35.41 12.82 -44.44
N ASP A 180 34.25 12.37 -43.96
CA ASP A 180 33.90 11.18 -43.14
C ASP A 180 34.97 10.42 -42.35
N HIS A 181 34.62 10.04 -41.12
CA HIS A 181 35.22 8.88 -40.46
C HIS A 181 34.19 7.95 -39.80
N ARG A 182 34.50 6.64 -39.84
CA ARG A 182 33.55 5.54 -39.63
C ARG A 182 33.62 4.93 -38.22
N VAL A 183 32.53 4.25 -37.86
CA VAL A 183 32.44 3.33 -36.71
C VAL A 183 33.58 2.31 -36.70
N LEU A 184 34.14 2.04 -35.52
CA LEU A 184 34.93 0.84 -35.22
C LEU A 184 34.66 0.39 -33.77
N GLN A 185 34.77 -0.91 -33.51
CA GLN A 185 34.34 -1.57 -32.27
C GLN A 185 35.47 -2.41 -31.68
N MET A 186 35.39 -2.72 -30.38
CA MET A 186 36.27 -3.60 -29.59
C MET A 186 37.65 -3.03 -29.24
N ALA A 187 38.28 -3.36 -28.09
CA ALA A 187 37.77 -3.85 -26.80
C ALA A 187 38.92 -3.81 -25.75
N ALA A 188 38.62 -3.58 -24.47
CA ALA A 188 39.40 -4.05 -23.31
C ALA A 188 38.69 -3.71 -21.99
N SER A 189 39.01 -4.42 -20.90
CA SER A 189 38.40 -4.24 -19.58
C SER A 189 39.35 -3.64 -18.56
N ARG A 190 38.80 -2.93 -17.56
CA ARG A 190 38.98 -3.20 -16.12
C ARG A 190 38.08 -2.28 -15.28
N GLY A 191 37.56 -2.80 -14.18
CA GLY A 191 36.56 -2.12 -13.35
C GLY A 191 37.15 -1.29 -12.21
N SER A 192 36.36 -0.35 -11.71
CA SER A 192 36.52 0.32 -10.42
C SER A 192 35.16 0.84 -9.97
N SER A 193 34.69 0.43 -8.80
CA SER A 193 33.50 1.01 -8.18
C SER A 193 33.82 2.42 -7.67
N ARG A 194 32.91 3.37 -7.91
CA ARG A 194 32.98 4.71 -7.29
C ARG A 194 31.63 5.05 -6.67
N ILE A 195 31.64 5.15 -5.35
CA ILE A 195 30.64 5.88 -4.56
C ILE A 195 31.22 7.29 -4.33
N PRO A 196 30.58 8.38 -4.80
CA PRO A 196 31.02 9.73 -4.51
C PRO A 196 30.12 10.40 -3.46
N GLY A 197 30.66 10.67 -2.26
CA GLY A 197 30.31 11.84 -1.45
C GLY A 197 31.47 12.84 -1.59
N LEU A 198 31.23 14.07 -2.07
CA LEU A 198 30.82 15.26 -1.31
C LEU A 198 31.94 15.78 -0.38
N PRO A 199 32.39 17.04 -0.55
CA PRO A 199 31.86 18.11 0.31
C PRO A 199 31.69 19.50 -0.35
N ASN A 200 30.65 20.23 0.11
CA ASN A 200 30.51 21.70 0.16
C ASN A 200 30.44 22.50 -1.18
N ASP A 201 29.74 23.64 -1.29
CA ASP A 201 28.94 24.37 -0.29
C ASP A 201 27.73 25.14 -0.89
N VAL A 202 26.90 25.70 0.00
CA VAL A 202 25.60 26.38 -0.23
C VAL A 202 25.46 27.17 -1.55
N SER A 203 24.57 26.70 -2.43
CA SER A 203 23.82 27.54 -3.38
C SER A 203 22.45 26.90 -3.64
N TYR A 204 21.38 27.55 -3.16
CA TYR A 204 20.00 27.16 -3.46
C TYR A 204 19.60 27.89 -4.75
N PRO A 205 19.40 27.20 -5.90
CA PRO A 205 19.10 27.88 -7.14
C PRO A 205 17.66 28.45 -7.11
N PRO A 206 17.44 29.72 -7.49
CA PRO A 206 16.10 30.27 -7.61
C PRO A 206 15.42 29.79 -8.90
N GLY A 207 14.30 29.09 -8.77
CA GLY A 207 13.33 28.86 -9.87
C GLY A 207 13.85 28.11 -11.10
N GLY A 208 14.05 26.79 -10.97
CA GLY A 208 14.09 25.86 -12.11
C GLY A 208 12.79 25.05 -12.19
N GLU A 209 12.29 24.77 -13.40
CA GLU A 209 11.04 24.03 -13.64
C GLU A 209 11.27 22.49 -13.64
N ASP A 210 12.16 22.01 -12.76
CA ASP A 210 12.75 20.68 -12.79
C ASP A 210 12.19 19.78 -11.66
N HIS A 211 11.02 19.21 -11.91
CA HIS A 211 10.17 18.57 -10.91
C HIS A 211 10.57 17.10 -10.61
N LEU A 212 11.27 16.88 -9.49
CA LEU A 212 11.53 15.55 -8.90
C LEU A 212 10.28 14.91 -8.24
N GLY A 213 9.12 15.05 -8.87
CA GLY A 213 7.88 14.36 -8.53
C GLY A 213 7.33 13.70 -9.79
N HIS A 214 7.07 12.40 -9.75
CA HIS A 214 6.75 11.61 -10.95
C HIS A 214 5.51 12.13 -11.70
N GLN A 215 5.74 12.77 -12.85
CA GLN A 215 4.77 12.89 -13.93
C GLN A 215 5.24 12.04 -15.11
N ARG A 216 5.10 10.72 -14.99
CA ARG A 216 5.22 9.83 -16.15
C ARG A 216 4.00 10.01 -17.04
N GLU A 217 4.24 10.33 -18.30
CA GLU A 217 3.22 10.22 -19.35
C GLU A 217 2.84 8.75 -19.53
N HIS A 218 1.55 8.42 -19.46
CA HIS A 218 1.09 7.04 -19.32
C HIS A 218 1.22 6.24 -20.64
N THR A 219 2.21 5.35 -20.70
CA THR A 219 2.20 4.20 -21.62
C THR A 219 1.42 3.03 -20.97
N GLU A 220 0.69 2.25 -21.78
CA GLU A 220 -0.28 1.26 -21.25
C GLU A 220 0.33 0.21 -20.30
N GLY A 221 1.61 -0.14 -20.46
CA GLY A 221 2.31 -1.11 -19.61
C GLY A 221 2.48 -0.68 -18.15
N ASP A 222 2.67 0.62 -17.86
CA ASP A 222 2.85 1.12 -16.49
C ASP A 222 1.58 0.98 -15.63
N SER A 223 0.42 0.74 -16.24
CA SER A 223 -0.84 0.54 -15.52
C SER A 223 -0.89 -0.78 -14.73
N HIS A 224 -0.24 -1.83 -15.25
CA HIS A 224 -0.30 -3.18 -14.67
C HIS A 224 0.62 -3.33 -13.46
N SER A 225 1.83 -2.76 -13.51
CA SER A 225 2.80 -2.81 -12.41
C SER A 225 2.34 -1.97 -11.21
N ALA A 226 1.80 -0.77 -11.44
CA ALA A 226 1.21 0.07 -10.39
C ALA A 226 0.00 -0.62 -9.71
N TYR A 227 -0.88 -1.27 -10.50
CA TYR A 227 -1.98 -2.06 -9.97
C TYR A 227 -1.49 -3.28 -9.16
N ALA A 228 -0.47 -3.99 -9.65
CA ALA A 228 0.12 -5.13 -8.95
C ALA A 228 0.74 -4.74 -7.60
N ALA A 229 1.44 -3.61 -7.54
CA ALA A 229 1.97 -3.05 -6.30
C ALA A 229 0.84 -2.74 -5.31
N GLN A 230 -0.19 -1.98 -5.74
CA GLN A 230 -1.35 -1.64 -4.89
C GLN A 230 -2.07 -2.88 -4.34
N MET A 231 -2.25 -3.92 -5.15
CA MET A 231 -2.86 -5.18 -4.67
C MET A 231 -1.96 -5.91 -3.68
N THR A 232 -0.63 -5.86 -3.87
CA THR A 232 0.31 -6.54 -2.99
C THR A 232 0.40 -5.86 -1.63
N ALA A 233 0.49 -4.53 -1.59
CA ALA A 233 0.38 -3.75 -0.36
C ALA A 233 -0.91 -4.06 0.41
N LEU A 234 -2.05 -4.19 -0.30
CA LEU A 234 -3.32 -4.56 0.31
C LEU A 234 -3.32 -5.99 0.88
N PHE A 235 -2.82 -6.99 0.14
CA PHE A 235 -2.74 -8.37 0.65
C PHE A 235 -1.74 -8.51 1.81
N ILE A 236 -0.68 -7.72 1.84
CA ILE A 236 0.29 -7.71 2.94
C ILE A 236 -0.29 -7.03 4.19
N LEU A 237 -1.02 -5.92 4.05
CA LEU A 237 -1.80 -5.31 5.13
C LEU A 237 -2.77 -6.32 5.73
N GLU A 238 -3.57 -6.96 4.87
CA GLU A 238 -4.57 -7.92 5.28
C GLU A 238 -3.94 -9.14 5.96
N PHE A 239 -2.79 -9.63 5.46
CA PHE A 239 -2.02 -10.68 6.13
C PHE A 239 -1.59 -10.28 7.54
N GLY A 240 -0.97 -9.10 7.72
CA GLY A 240 -0.53 -8.63 9.05
C GLY A 240 -1.69 -8.47 10.03
N VAL A 241 -2.79 -7.87 9.58
CA VAL A 241 -4.03 -7.67 10.36
C VAL A 241 -4.65 -9.02 10.76
N ILE A 242 -4.83 -9.95 9.81
CA ILE A 242 -5.34 -11.31 10.10
C ILE A 242 -4.43 -12.01 11.12
N PHE A 243 -3.12 -11.89 10.94
CA PHE A 243 -2.13 -12.60 11.73
C PHE A 243 -2.07 -12.11 13.19
N HIS A 244 -2.14 -10.80 13.42
CA HIS A 244 -2.29 -10.23 14.76
C HIS A 244 -3.61 -10.65 15.43
N GLY A 245 -4.73 -10.64 14.66
CA GLY A 245 -6.03 -11.13 15.14
C GLY A 245 -6.02 -12.58 15.63
N ILE A 246 -5.12 -13.43 15.11
CA ILE A 246 -4.93 -14.79 15.64
C ILE A 246 -4.35 -14.75 17.06
N PHE A 247 -3.31 -13.95 17.32
CA PHE A 247 -2.72 -13.83 18.65
C PHE A 247 -3.67 -13.15 19.65
N ILE A 248 -4.37 -12.07 19.26
CA ILE A 248 -5.45 -11.46 20.05
C ILE A 248 -6.48 -12.53 20.47
N GLY A 249 -6.96 -13.33 19.50
CA GLY A 249 -7.97 -14.36 19.74
C GLY A 249 -7.50 -15.44 20.72
N LEU A 250 -6.27 -15.92 20.57
CA LEU A 250 -5.66 -16.91 21.46
C LEU A 250 -5.45 -16.37 22.89
N THR A 251 -4.98 -15.13 23.03
CA THR A 251 -4.80 -14.47 24.34
C THR A 251 -6.16 -14.21 25.01
N LEU A 252 -7.14 -13.66 24.29
CA LEU A 252 -8.50 -13.47 24.82
C LEU A 252 -9.16 -14.80 25.25
N ALA A 253 -8.86 -15.91 24.56
CA ALA A 253 -9.40 -17.22 24.92
C ALA A 253 -8.99 -17.66 26.33
N VAL A 254 -7.76 -17.36 26.79
CA VAL A 254 -7.25 -17.88 28.07
C VAL A 254 -7.05 -16.82 29.17
N LYS A 255 -7.07 -15.51 28.84
CA LYS A 255 -6.96 -14.37 29.76
C LYS A 255 -7.73 -14.60 31.07
N GLN A 256 -7.15 -14.22 32.21
CA GLN A 256 -7.71 -14.43 33.55
C GLN A 256 -9.13 -13.84 33.71
N ALA A 257 -9.99 -14.51 34.49
CA ALA A 257 -11.40 -14.12 34.65
C ALA A 257 -11.62 -12.71 35.25
N ASN A 258 -10.67 -12.23 36.06
CA ASN A 258 -10.68 -10.90 36.69
C ASN A 258 -10.57 -9.73 35.69
N SER A 259 -9.89 -9.95 34.57
CA SER A 259 -9.54 -8.95 33.55
C SER A 259 -10.24 -9.20 32.22
N PHE A 260 -10.67 -10.45 31.97
CA PHE A 260 -11.36 -10.87 30.75
C PHE A 260 -12.47 -9.91 30.32
N VAL A 261 -13.32 -9.43 31.24
CA VAL A 261 -14.47 -8.57 30.88
C VAL A 261 -14.03 -7.22 30.30
N VAL A 262 -12.96 -6.62 30.85
CA VAL A 262 -12.42 -5.34 30.36
C VAL A 262 -11.72 -5.56 29.02
N PHE A 263 -10.82 -6.53 28.96
CA PHE A 263 -10.07 -6.88 27.75
C PHE A 263 -11.01 -7.28 26.59
N PHE A 264 -12.07 -8.04 26.86
CA PHE A 264 -13.13 -8.37 25.90
C PHE A 264 -13.80 -7.12 25.32
N LEU A 265 -14.21 -6.16 26.17
CA LEU A 265 -14.88 -4.94 25.70
C LEU A 265 -13.93 -4.05 24.89
N VAL A 266 -12.65 -3.98 25.27
CA VAL A 266 -11.61 -3.25 24.53
C VAL A 266 -11.37 -3.90 23.15
N ILE A 267 -11.14 -5.21 23.11
CA ILE A 267 -10.93 -5.97 21.87
C ILE A 267 -12.18 -5.93 20.96
N LEU A 268 -13.39 -5.92 21.52
CA LEU A 268 -14.63 -5.78 20.76
C LEU A 268 -14.68 -4.45 19.98
N PHE A 269 -14.27 -3.34 20.60
CA PHE A 269 -14.16 -2.05 19.92
C PHE A 269 -12.96 -2.00 18.96
N HIS A 270 -11.79 -2.52 19.37
CA HIS A 270 -10.60 -2.62 18.52
C HIS A 270 -10.94 -3.33 17.19
N GLN A 271 -11.48 -4.54 17.26
CA GLN A 271 -11.81 -5.36 16.08
C GLN A 271 -12.87 -4.70 15.18
N PHE A 272 -13.82 -3.96 15.77
CA PHE A 272 -14.81 -3.19 15.01
C PHE A 272 -14.17 -2.03 14.25
N PHE A 273 -13.29 -1.25 14.90
CA PHE A 273 -12.66 -0.07 14.28
C PHE A 273 -11.56 -0.45 13.28
N GLU A 274 -10.77 -1.49 13.55
CA GLU A 274 -9.83 -2.07 12.60
C GLU A 274 -10.56 -2.64 11.38
N GLY A 275 -11.65 -3.37 11.61
CA GLY A 275 -12.54 -3.86 10.57
C GLY A 275 -13.16 -2.73 9.74
N LEU A 276 -13.59 -1.63 10.38
CA LEU A 276 -14.08 -0.44 9.69
C LEU A 276 -13.01 0.18 8.78
N GLY A 277 -11.76 0.22 9.22
CA GLY A 277 -10.62 0.68 8.43
C GLY A 277 -10.34 -0.21 7.23
N LEU A 278 -10.15 -1.51 7.45
CA LEU A 278 -9.93 -2.50 6.39
C LEU A 278 -11.11 -2.55 5.40
N GLY A 279 -12.34 -2.51 5.91
CA GLY A 279 -13.57 -2.48 5.12
C GLY A 279 -13.65 -1.23 4.23
N ALA A 280 -13.31 -0.05 4.77
CA ALA A 280 -13.25 1.18 3.99
C ALA A 280 -12.18 1.12 2.89
N ARG A 281 -11.01 0.51 3.17
CA ARG A 281 -9.95 0.26 2.16
C ARG A 281 -10.48 -0.63 1.03
N LEU A 282 -10.95 -1.82 1.37
CA LEU A 282 -11.51 -2.82 0.46
C LEU A 282 -12.68 -2.28 -0.39
N ALA A 283 -13.47 -1.36 0.16
CA ALA A 283 -14.59 -0.69 -0.52
C ALA A 283 -14.14 0.31 -1.60
N THR A 284 -13.03 1.03 -1.38
CA THR A 284 -12.51 2.06 -2.30
C THR A 284 -11.65 1.51 -3.44
N VAL A 285 -11.16 0.28 -3.34
CA VAL A 285 -10.27 -0.32 -4.35
C VAL A 285 -11.02 -0.70 -5.63
N SER A 286 -10.37 -0.45 -6.78
CA SER A 286 -10.80 -0.89 -8.11
C SER A 286 -10.46 -2.36 -8.33
N TRP A 287 -11.48 -3.23 -8.40
CA TRP A 287 -11.30 -4.67 -8.61
C TRP A 287 -11.52 -5.04 -10.09
N PRO A 288 -10.57 -5.71 -10.76
CA PRO A 288 -10.61 -5.97 -12.21
C PRO A 288 -11.60 -7.08 -12.58
N GLY A 289 -12.49 -6.77 -13.53
CA GLY A 289 -13.43 -7.71 -14.15
C GLY A 289 -14.61 -8.12 -13.25
N ASP A 290 -15.75 -8.39 -13.88
CA ASP A 290 -17.01 -8.71 -13.16
C ASP A 290 -16.88 -9.90 -12.19
N ARG A 291 -16.03 -10.88 -12.50
CA ARG A 291 -15.83 -12.07 -11.67
C ARG A 291 -15.13 -11.77 -10.34
N ARG A 292 -14.29 -10.72 -10.26
CA ARG A 292 -13.52 -10.36 -9.05
C ARG A 292 -14.29 -9.44 -8.09
N LYS A 293 -15.53 -9.07 -8.42
CA LYS A 293 -16.42 -8.27 -7.55
C LYS A 293 -16.66 -8.89 -6.17
N TRP A 294 -16.58 -10.22 -6.05
CA TRP A 294 -16.73 -10.91 -4.76
C TRP A 294 -15.49 -10.82 -3.85
N THR A 295 -14.30 -10.57 -4.39
CA THR A 295 -13.04 -10.64 -3.63
C THR A 295 -13.03 -9.83 -2.34
N PRO A 296 -13.34 -8.51 -2.29
CA PRO A 296 -13.29 -7.79 -1.01
C PRO A 296 -14.30 -8.28 0.03
N TYR A 297 -15.43 -8.89 -0.38
CA TYR A 297 -16.34 -9.55 0.57
C TYR A 297 -15.73 -10.83 1.15
N VAL A 298 -14.93 -11.56 0.37
CA VAL A 298 -14.17 -12.72 0.87
C VAL A 298 -13.09 -12.25 1.84
N LEU A 299 -12.30 -11.24 1.46
CA LEU A 299 -11.22 -10.68 2.27
C LEU A 299 -11.74 -10.13 3.62
N GLY A 300 -12.76 -9.28 3.58
CA GLY A 300 -13.43 -8.79 4.79
C GLY A 300 -14.09 -9.89 5.63
N PHE A 301 -14.47 -11.04 5.04
CA PHE A 301 -14.99 -12.20 5.77
C PHE A 301 -13.87 -13.04 6.40
N VAL A 302 -12.73 -13.20 5.72
CA VAL A 302 -11.54 -13.89 6.26
C VAL A 302 -10.97 -13.12 7.45
N PHE A 303 -10.88 -11.79 7.37
CA PHE A 303 -10.64 -10.93 8.53
C PHE A 303 -11.68 -11.15 9.63
N ALA A 304 -12.97 -11.11 9.28
CA ALA A 304 -14.02 -11.14 10.30
C ALA A 304 -14.06 -12.47 11.09
N ILE A 305 -13.67 -13.59 10.46
CA ILE A 305 -13.66 -14.91 11.08
C ILE A 305 -12.33 -15.26 11.77
N SER A 306 -11.21 -14.57 11.50
CA SER A 306 -9.89 -14.96 12.03
C SER A 306 -9.82 -14.91 13.56
N THR A 307 -10.11 -13.77 14.20
CA THR A 307 -10.08 -13.63 15.66
C THR A 307 -11.10 -14.53 16.37
N PRO A 308 -12.38 -14.63 15.94
CA PRO A 308 -13.33 -15.59 16.51
C PRO A 308 -12.89 -17.05 16.37
N LEU A 309 -12.31 -17.45 15.23
CA LEU A 309 -11.79 -18.81 15.01
C LEU A 309 -10.58 -19.09 15.89
N ALA A 310 -9.64 -18.16 15.98
CA ALA A 310 -8.47 -18.27 16.85
C ALA A 310 -8.89 -18.35 18.33
N MET A 311 -9.90 -17.58 18.75
CA MET A 311 -10.47 -17.68 20.09
C MET A 311 -11.15 -19.03 20.32
N ALA A 312 -11.93 -19.54 19.37
CA ALA A 312 -12.57 -20.86 19.45
C ALA A 312 -11.54 -22.00 19.56
N VAL A 313 -10.46 -21.93 18.78
CA VAL A 313 -9.31 -22.86 18.88
C VAL A 313 -8.65 -22.72 20.24
N GLY A 314 -8.37 -21.49 20.70
CA GLY A 314 -7.76 -21.20 21.99
C GLY A 314 -8.54 -21.80 23.16
N LEU A 315 -9.88 -21.72 23.15
CA LEU A 315 -10.74 -22.40 24.14
C LEU A 315 -10.64 -23.93 24.02
N GLY A 316 -10.62 -24.47 22.80
CA GLY A 316 -10.49 -25.90 22.54
C GLY A 316 -9.15 -26.51 22.99
N VAL A 317 -8.08 -25.72 23.03
CA VAL A 317 -6.73 -26.15 23.48
C VAL A 317 -6.26 -25.46 24.76
N LYS A 318 -7.14 -24.80 25.53
CA LYS A 318 -6.73 -23.96 26.68
C LYS A 318 -5.91 -24.68 27.76
N SER A 319 -6.13 -25.98 27.94
CA SER A 319 -5.37 -26.83 28.86
C SER A 319 -3.95 -27.20 28.38
N SER A 320 -3.63 -26.91 27.11
CA SER A 320 -2.33 -27.16 26.48
C SER A 320 -1.56 -25.86 26.14
N LEU A 321 -2.23 -24.71 26.15
CA LEU A 321 -1.61 -23.40 25.92
C LEU A 321 -0.92 -22.90 27.19
N GLN A 322 0.38 -23.17 27.31
CA GLN A 322 1.23 -22.62 28.37
C GLN A 322 1.59 -21.15 28.08
N GLN A 323 0.61 -20.24 28.22
CA GLN A 323 0.89 -18.81 28.18
C GLN A 323 1.77 -18.40 29.38
N GLY A 324 2.65 -17.42 29.16
CA GLY A 324 3.76 -17.11 30.07
C GLY A 324 5.00 -18.00 29.93
N SER A 325 4.95 -19.10 29.14
CA SER A 325 6.16 -19.90 28.85
C SER A 325 7.14 -19.15 27.94
N ALA A 326 8.45 -19.32 28.15
CA ALA A 326 9.50 -18.60 27.43
C ALA A 326 9.41 -18.76 25.90
N THR A 327 9.05 -19.96 25.42
CA THR A 327 8.81 -20.19 24.00
C THR A 327 7.60 -19.41 23.49
N SER A 328 6.50 -19.34 24.24
CA SER A 328 5.31 -18.56 23.85
C SER A 328 5.61 -17.05 23.84
N LEU A 329 6.36 -16.55 24.83
CA LEU A 329 6.75 -15.14 24.92
C LEU A 329 7.64 -14.72 23.74
N ILE A 330 8.65 -15.53 23.40
CA ILE A 330 9.50 -15.29 22.23
C ILE A 330 8.70 -15.40 20.92
N VAL A 331 7.81 -16.39 20.80
CA VAL A 331 7.00 -16.60 19.59
C VAL A 331 6.03 -15.44 19.36
N ASN A 332 5.21 -15.08 20.35
CA ASN A 332 4.28 -13.95 20.27
C ASN A 332 5.07 -12.67 19.96
N GLY A 333 6.08 -12.36 20.78
CA GLY A 333 6.88 -11.15 20.63
C GLY A 333 7.53 -11.00 19.26
N VAL A 334 8.20 -12.03 18.72
CA VAL A 334 8.79 -11.93 17.38
C VAL A 334 7.71 -11.74 16.31
N PHE A 335 6.54 -12.38 16.43
CA PHE A 335 5.48 -12.29 15.43
C PHE A 335 4.69 -10.96 15.48
N ASP A 336 4.41 -10.43 16.67
CA ASP A 336 3.79 -9.12 16.84
C ASP A 336 4.78 -7.98 16.49
N ALA A 337 6.09 -8.14 16.67
CA ALA A 337 7.09 -7.20 16.13
C ALA A 337 7.08 -7.17 14.59
N VAL A 338 7.04 -8.34 13.94
CA VAL A 338 6.97 -8.44 12.47
C VAL A 338 5.66 -7.87 11.94
N SER A 339 4.52 -8.24 12.52
CA SER A 339 3.23 -7.68 12.09
C SER A 339 3.14 -6.18 12.36
N GLY A 340 3.68 -5.71 13.50
CA GLY A 340 3.83 -4.30 13.82
C GLY A 340 4.65 -3.55 12.79
N GLY A 341 5.79 -4.10 12.36
CA GLY A 341 6.60 -3.53 11.27
C GLY A 341 5.88 -3.47 9.92
N ILE A 342 5.07 -4.48 9.60
CA ILE A 342 4.22 -4.50 8.39
C ILE A 342 3.16 -3.38 8.47
N LEU A 343 2.33 -3.36 9.52
CA LEU A 343 1.27 -2.36 9.67
C LEU A 343 1.82 -0.95 9.82
N LEU A 344 3.02 -0.78 10.40
CA LEU A 344 3.71 0.50 10.52
C LEU A 344 4.14 1.02 9.14
N TYR A 345 4.76 0.15 8.32
CA TYR A 345 5.14 0.50 6.96
C TYR A 345 3.91 0.88 6.14
N THR A 346 2.90 0.01 6.06
CA THR A 346 1.72 0.26 5.23
C THR A 346 0.90 1.44 5.79
N GLY A 347 0.79 1.58 7.10
CA GLY A 347 0.10 2.70 7.75
C GLY A 347 0.72 4.06 7.42
N LEU A 348 2.05 4.19 7.48
CA LEU A 348 2.74 5.47 7.24
C LEU A 348 3.00 5.75 5.76
N VAL A 349 3.40 4.75 4.97
CA VAL A 349 3.73 4.93 3.55
C VAL A 349 2.48 4.85 2.69
N GLU A 350 1.82 3.70 2.65
CA GLU A 350 0.72 3.42 1.73
C GLU A 350 -0.62 4.08 2.13
N LEU A 351 -0.88 4.25 3.44
CA LEU A 351 -2.15 4.81 3.92
C LEU A 351 -2.10 6.28 4.31
N LEU A 352 -0.94 6.82 4.69
CA LEU A 352 -0.77 8.22 5.09
C LEU A 352 -0.04 9.03 4.01
N ALA A 353 1.20 8.67 3.66
CA ALA A 353 1.96 9.42 2.67
C ALA A 353 1.32 9.36 1.27
N HIS A 354 0.95 8.18 0.79
CA HIS A 354 0.33 8.05 -0.53
C HIS A 354 -1.01 8.77 -0.64
N GLU A 355 -1.84 8.76 0.42
CA GLU A 355 -3.14 9.44 0.40
C GLU A 355 -3.05 10.96 0.56
N PHE A 356 -2.22 11.48 1.46
CA PHE A 356 -2.13 12.93 1.70
C PHE A 356 -1.19 13.65 0.73
N MET A 357 -0.03 13.06 0.43
CA MET A 357 1.04 13.73 -0.30
C MET A 357 1.12 13.34 -1.78
N PHE A 358 0.67 12.14 -2.16
CA PHE A 358 0.78 11.67 -3.55
C PHE A 358 -0.56 11.64 -4.30
N SER A 359 -1.72 11.48 -3.63
CA SER A 359 -3.02 11.50 -4.31
C SER A 359 -3.31 12.85 -4.99
N PRO A 360 -3.69 12.87 -6.29
CA PRO A 360 -4.11 14.10 -6.97
C PRO A 360 -5.31 14.77 -6.29
N GLU A 361 -6.19 14.00 -5.67
CA GLU A 361 -7.40 14.48 -5.00
C GLU A 361 -7.07 15.35 -3.77
N MET A 362 -6.17 14.89 -2.89
CA MET A 362 -5.81 15.65 -1.69
C MET A 362 -4.86 16.81 -2.02
N ARG A 363 -3.93 16.62 -2.97
CA ARG A 363 -3.03 17.69 -3.42
C ARG A 363 -3.76 18.90 -4.03
N ASN A 364 -4.88 18.67 -4.71
CA ASN A 364 -5.73 19.73 -5.28
C ASN A 364 -6.90 20.15 -4.36
N ALA A 365 -7.07 19.52 -3.20
CA ALA A 365 -8.09 19.91 -2.22
C ALA A 365 -7.67 21.16 -1.44
N GLY A 366 -8.64 21.98 -1.06
CA GLY A 366 -8.42 23.13 -0.17
C GLY A 366 -7.89 22.70 1.20
N PHE A 367 -7.09 23.57 1.83
CA PHE A 367 -6.42 23.31 3.11
C PHE A 367 -7.37 22.80 4.20
N ASP A 368 -8.59 23.35 4.30
CA ASP A 368 -9.60 22.92 5.28
C ASP A 368 -9.97 21.43 5.15
N MET A 369 -9.97 20.89 3.92
CA MET A 369 -10.27 19.48 3.65
C MET A 369 -9.08 18.57 3.99
N GLN A 370 -7.85 19.06 3.80
CA GLN A 370 -6.64 18.37 4.24
C GLN A 370 -6.57 18.32 5.77
N MET A 371 -6.88 19.44 6.45
CA MET A 371 -6.96 19.51 7.91
C MET A 371 -8.08 18.64 8.47
N PHE A 372 -9.26 18.63 7.82
CA PHE A 372 -10.36 17.73 8.21
C PHE A 372 -9.98 16.26 8.09
N ALA A 373 -9.34 15.84 6.99
CA ALA A 373 -8.81 14.49 6.85
C ALA A 373 -7.76 14.15 7.92
N TYR A 374 -6.83 15.06 8.20
CA TYR A 374 -5.81 14.89 9.24
C TYR A 374 -6.44 14.73 10.63
N VAL A 375 -7.47 15.52 10.96
CA VAL A 375 -8.25 15.36 12.20
C VAL A 375 -8.96 14.01 12.25
N CYS A 376 -9.50 13.48 11.14
CA CYS A 376 -10.04 12.12 11.10
C CYS A 376 -8.98 11.06 11.41
N VAL A 377 -7.76 11.16 10.86
CA VAL A 377 -6.63 10.27 11.20
C VAL A 377 -6.28 10.40 12.69
N ALA A 378 -6.12 11.62 13.20
CA ALA A 378 -5.74 11.87 14.59
C ALA A 378 -6.80 11.36 15.59
N VAL A 379 -8.09 11.45 15.26
CA VAL A 379 -9.18 10.88 16.06
C VAL A 379 -9.16 9.34 16.03
N GLY A 380 -8.90 8.73 14.87
CA GLY A 380 -8.76 7.27 14.75
C GLY A 380 -7.58 6.73 15.58
N ALA A 381 -6.43 7.37 15.47
CA ALA A 381 -5.24 7.01 16.24
C ALA A 381 -5.44 7.26 17.76
N GLY A 382 -5.97 8.42 18.13
CA GLY A 382 -6.24 8.75 19.53
C GLY A 382 -7.25 7.83 20.20
N LEU A 383 -8.28 7.38 19.47
CA LEU A 383 -9.25 6.42 19.97
C LEU A 383 -8.60 5.04 20.24
N MET A 384 -7.78 4.54 19.31
CA MET A 384 -7.11 3.26 19.50
C MET A 384 -6.03 3.32 20.58
N ALA A 385 -5.32 4.43 20.73
CA ALA A 385 -4.39 4.63 21.85
C ALA A 385 -5.12 4.66 23.21
N LEU A 386 -6.35 5.22 23.27
CA LEU A 386 -7.20 5.13 24.47
C LEU A 386 -7.67 3.71 24.76
N LEU A 387 -7.99 2.92 23.73
CA LEU A 387 -8.30 1.49 23.88
C LEU A 387 -7.09 0.69 24.36
N ALA A 388 -5.90 0.93 23.82
CA ALA A 388 -4.65 0.29 24.27
C ALA A 388 -4.34 0.58 25.74
N ASN A 389 -4.56 1.82 26.21
CA ASN A 389 -4.40 2.18 27.62
C ASN A 389 -5.45 1.51 28.55
N TRP A 390 -6.47 0.84 28.02
CA TRP A 390 -7.55 0.19 28.78
C TRP A 390 -7.52 -1.35 28.67
N ALA A 391 -6.59 -1.92 27.89
CA ALA A 391 -6.39 -3.36 27.71
C ALA A 391 -5.76 -4.04 28.95
#